data_AF-A0A7H0IQM3-F1
#
_entry.id   AF-A0A7H0IQM3-F1
#
_cell.length_a   1.000
_cell.length_b   1.000
_cell.length_c   1.000
_cell.angle_alpha   90.00
_cell.angle_beta   90.00
_cell.angle_gamma   90.00
#
_symmetry.space_group_name_H-M   'P 1'
#
loop_
_entity.id
_entity.type
_entity.pdbx_description
1 polymer ?
#
loop_
_entity_poly.entity_id
_entity_poly.type
_entity_poly.pdbx_seq_one_letter_code
_entity_poly.pdbx_strand_id
1 'polypeptide(L)' 'MMAEAVGSGDAPAVVDWATLAAATDAKPKPRCAAGPWAGRARGLRCLAPAGGFGRRIRRMNRLAG' A
#
# COMPACT_ATOMS: atom_id res chain seq x y z
N MET A 1 -3.51 -13.71 -7.01
CA MET A 1 -4.13 -12.37 -6.99
C MET A 1 -3.42 -11.40 -6.05
N MET A 2 -3.49 -11.51 -4.71
CA MET A 2 -2.82 -10.53 -3.82
C MET A 2 -1.28 -10.53 -3.93
N ALA A 3 -0.64 -11.71 -3.95
CA ALA A 3 0.81 -11.81 -4.06
C ALA A 3 1.34 -11.22 -5.39
N GLU A 4 0.60 -11.44 -6.47
CA GLU A 4 0.90 -10.90 -7.79
C GLU A 4 0.73 -9.38 -7.84
N ALA A 5 -0.36 -8.85 -7.28
CA ALA A 5 -0.57 -7.40 -7.18
C ALA A 5 0.48 -6.70 -6.32
N VAL A 6 0.98 -7.36 -5.27
CA VAL A 6 2.11 -6.86 -4.46
C VAL A 6 3.42 -6.92 -5.24
N GLY A 7 3.63 -7.96 -6.06
CA GLY A 7 4.82 -8.12 -6.88
C GLY A 7 4.88 -7.15 -8.07
N SER A 8 3.74 -6.90 -8.73
CA SER A 8 3.64 -5.97 -9.85
C SER A 8 3.62 -4.51 -9.40
N GLY A 9 3.09 -4.23 -8.21
CA GLY A 9 2.83 -2.87 -7.74
C GLY A 9 1.75 -2.15 -8.55
N ASP A 10 1.57 -0.86 -8.24
CA ASP A 10 0.75 0.04 -9.07
C ASP A 10 1.51 0.40 -10.36
N ALA A 11 0.78 0.62 -11.45
CA ALA A 11 1.38 1.02 -12.72
C ALA A 11 2.10 2.39 -12.58
N PRO A 12 3.25 2.62 -13.27
CA PRO A 12 4.02 3.86 -13.13
C PRO A 12 3.20 5.13 -13.35
N ALA A 13 2.32 5.13 -14.35
CA ALA A 13 1.44 6.26 -14.66
C ALA A 13 0.53 6.65 -13.47
N VAL A 14 0.11 5.70 -12.64
CA VAL A 14 -0.71 5.98 -11.45
C VAL A 14 0.12 6.71 -10.39
N VAL A 15 1.40 6.33 -10.24
CA VAL A 15 2.34 6.98 -9.32
C VAL A 15 2.64 8.41 -9.79
N ASP A 16 2.84 8.62 -11.09
CA ASP A 16 3.10 9.94 -11.67
C ASP A 16 1.93 10.90 -11.40
N TRP A 17 0.70 10.46 -11.70
CA TRP A 17 -0.50 11.25 -11.45
C TRP A 17 -0.70 11.58 -9.97
N ALA A 18 -0.51 10.60 -9.09
CA ALA A 18 -0.66 10.81 -7.66
C ALA A 18 0.40 11.78 -7.10
N THR A 19 1.62 11.74 -7.65
CA THR A 19 2.70 12.64 -7.26
C THR A 19 2.42 14.06 -7.74
N LEU A 20 2.02 14.22 -9.00
CA LEU A 20 1.66 15.52 -9.55
C LEU A 20 0.49 16.15 -8.77
N ALA A 21 -0.57 15.38 -8.52
CA ALA A 21 -1.70 15.83 -7.73
C ALA A 21 -1.28 16.27 -6.32
N ALA A 22 -0.42 15.49 -5.65
CA ALA A 22 0.09 15.83 -4.33
C ALA A 22 0.97 17.09 -4.33
N ALA A 23 1.73 17.33 -5.40
CA ALA A 23 2.58 18.52 -5.54
C ALA A 23 1.75 19.79 -5.80
N THR A 24 0.61 19.67 -6.48
CA THR A 24 -0.30 20.79 -6.78
C THR A 24 -1.39 21.01 -5.73
N ASP A 25 -1.48 20.16 -4.71
CA ASP A 25 -2.48 20.27 -3.65
C ASP A 25 -2.25 21.55 -2.83
N ALA A 26 -3.30 22.34 -2.59
CA ALA A 26 -3.21 23.58 -1.82
C ALA A 26 -2.75 23.35 -0.37
N LYS A 27 -2.90 22.13 0.16
CA LYS A 27 -2.41 21.71 1.47
C LYS A 27 -1.77 20.33 1.35
N PRO A 28 -0.52 20.26 0.86
CA PRO A 28 0.15 19.00 0.57
C PRO A 28 0.29 18.16 1.84
N LYS A 29 -0.09 16.88 1.75
CA LYS A 29 0.03 15.94 2.86
C LYS A 29 1.48 15.43 2.94
N PRO A 30 2.03 15.23 4.16
CA PRO A 30 3.35 14.63 4.33
C PRO A 30 3.48 13.21 3.76
N ARG A 31 2.35 12.52 3.52
CA ARG A 31 2.30 11.19 2.90
C ARG A 31 1.12 11.14 1.93
N CYS A 32 1.40 10.85 0.67
CA CYS A 32 0.39 10.56 -0.35
C CYS A 32 0.46 9.09 -0.74
N ALA A 33 -0.70 8.46 -0.94
CA ALA A 33 -0.78 7.10 -1.44
C ALA A 33 -0.95 7.16 -2.96
N ALA A 34 -0.09 6.45 -3.70
CA ALA A 34 -0.15 6.43 -5.16
C ALA A 34 -1.46 5.85 -5.69
N GLY A 35 -1.97 4.81 -5.04
CA GLY A 35 -3.20 4.13 -5.43
C GLY A 35 -4.12 3.79 -4.24
N PRO A 36 -5.39 3.43 -4.52
CA PRO A 36 -6.36 3.08 -3.48
C PRO A 36 -5.98 1.81 -2.71
N TRP A 37 -5.16 0.94 -3.31
CA TRP A 37 -4.59 -0.23 -2.64
C TRP A 37 -3.56 0.13 -1.58
N ALA A 38 -2.68 1.10 -1.86
CA ALA A 38 -1.69 1.57 -0.90
C ALA A 38 -2.34 2.19 0.35
N GLY A 39 -3.43 2.97 0.16
CA GLY A 39 -4.22 3.51 1.26
C GLY A 39 -4.87 2.42 2.13
N ARG A 40 -5.49 1.42 1.50
CA ARG A 40 -6.11 0.28 2.19
C ARG A 40 -5.09 -0.59 2.93
N ALA A 41 -3.93 -0.85 2.32
CA ALA A 41 -2.85 -1.61 2.95
C ALA A 41 -2.33 -0.90 4.22
N ARG A 42 -2.20 0.43 4.19
CA ARG A 42 -1.86 1.23 5.37
C ARG A 42 -2.93 1.11 6.46
N GLY A 43 -4.21 1.24 6.08
CA GLY A 43 -5.33 1.07 7.02
C GLY A 43 -5.30 -0.31 7.69
N LEU A 44 -5.11 -1.38 6.91
CA LEU A 44 -5.01 -2.72 7.45
C LEU A 44 -3.79 -2.90 8.37
N ARG A 45 -2.62 -2.33 8.03
CA ARG A 45 -1.43 -2.41 8.89
C ARG A 45 -1.62 -1.69 10.23
N CYS A 46 -2.37 -0.60 10.27
CA CYS A 46 -2.61 0.17 11.49
C CYS A 46 -3.73 -0.41 12.36
N LEU A 47 -4.76 -0.99 11.75
CA LEU A 47 -5.96 -1.47 12.47
C LEU A 47 -5.94 -2.97 12.73
N ALA A 48 -5.22 -3.75 11.93
CA ALA A 48 -5.15 -5.18 12.17
C ALA A 48 -4.24 -5.47 13.37
N PRO A 49 -4.56 -6.50 14.17
CA PRO A 49 -3.71 -6.92 15.28
C PRO A 49 -2.29 -7.15 14.79
N ALA A 50 -1.32 -6.40 15.35
CA ALA A 50 0.06 -6.30 14.86
C ALA A 50 0.72 -7.67 14.64
N GLY A 51 0.36 -8.67 15.45
CA GLY A 51 0.83 -10.05 15.28
C GLY A 51 0.04 -10.89 14.27
N GLY A 52 -1.29 -10.74 14.22
CA GLY A 52 -2.16 -11.63 13.42
C GLY A 52 -2.05 -11.39 11.91
N PHE A 53 -2.02 -10.13 11.50
CA PHE A 53 -1.92 -9.77 10.09
C PHE A 53 -0.55 -10.07 9.49
N GLY A 54 0.53 -9.72 10.21
CA GLY A 54 1.89 -10.07 9.82
C GLY A 54 2.08 -11.58 9.66
N ARG A 55 1.62 -12.37 10.64
CA ARG A 55 1.66 -13.85 10.56
C ARG A 55 0.84 -14.40 9.39
N ARG A 56 -0.32 -13.81 9.09
CA ARG A 56 -1.17 -14.25 7.97
C ARG A 56 -0.57 -13.91 6.60
N ILE A 57 0.02 -12.72 6.45
CA ILE A 57 0.78 -12.35 5.24
C ILE A 57 1.96 -13.30 5.05
N ARG A 58 2.77 -13.54 6.08
CA ARG A 58 3.93 -14.44 5.98
C ARG A 58 3.52 -15.84 5.58
N ARG A 59 2.46 -16.38 6.19
CA ARG A 59 1.86 -17.68 5.81
C ARG A 59 1.39 -17.71 4.35
N MET A 60 0.66 -16.68 3.90
CA MET A 60 0.17 -16.61 2.52
C MET A 60 1.30 -16.49 1.48
N ASN A 61 2.41 -15.85 1.84
CA ASN A 61 3.57 -15.67 0.96
C ASN A 61 4.67 -16.73 1.18
N ARG A 62 4.40 -17.79 1.97
CA ARG A 62 5.38 -18.84 2.31
C ARG A 62 6.70 -18.31 2.88
N LEU A 63 6.64 -17.18 3.58
CA LEU A 63 7.79 -16.60 4.29
C LEU A 63 7.89 -17.21 5.70
N ALA A 64 9.10 -17.44 6.20
CA ALA A 64 9.32 -17.97 7.55
C ALA A 64 8.65 -17.08 8.62
N GLY A 65 8.15 -17.74 9.67
CA GLY A 65 7.11 -17.28 10.60
C GLY A 65 7.31 -15.94 11.28
#